data_AF-A0A662ZH79-F1
#
_entry.id   AF-A0A662ZH79-F1
#
_cell.length_a   1.000
_cell.length_b   1.000
_cell.length_c   1.000
_cell.angle_alpha   90.00
_cell.angle_beta   90.00
_cell.angle_gamma   90.00
#
_symmetry.space_group_name_H-M   'P 1'
#
loop_
_entity.id
_entity.type
_entity.pdbx_description
1 polymer ?
#
loop_
_entity_poly.entity_id
_entity_poly.type
_entity_poly.pdbx_seq_one_letter_code
_entity_poly.pdbx_strand_id
1 'polypeptide(L)' 'MNIHKRKMIAPVVITVVGVVYFFFYFVCLITTTDSMICRILMGIIPLSLIVVMLAVCMQRIREINEGEEDDLGKY' A
#
# COMPACT_ATOMS: atom_id res chain seq x y z
N MET A 1 0.17 -14.15 -21.29
CA MET A 1 0.42 -12.95 -20.44
C MET A 1 1.90 -12.89 -20.13
N ASN A 2 2.60 -11.79 -20.47
CA ASN A 2 4.04 -11.64 -20.18
C ASN A 2 4.33 -11.90 -18.70
N ILE A 3 5.39 -12.64 -18.39
CA ILE A 3 5.75 -13.05 -17.02
C ILE A 3 5.87 -11.83 -16.09
N HIS A 4 6.43 -10.73 -16.59
CA HIS A 4 6.48 -9.43 -15.89
C HIS A 4 5.10 -8.90 -15.51
N LYS A 5 4.10 -8.98 -16.41
CA LYS A 5 2.73 -8.55 -16.11
C LYS A 5 2.09 -9.40 -15.02
N ARG A 6 2.39 -10.70 -14.95
CA ARG A 6 1.89 -11.58 -13.87
C ARG A 6 2.50 -11.24 -12.52
N LYS A 7 3.80 -10.97 -12.48
CA LYS A 7 4.52 -10.61 -11.25
C LYS A 7 4.10 -9.25 -10.69
N MET A 8 3.74 -8.30 -11.55
CA MET A 8 3.23 -6.98 -11.12
C MET A 8 1.82 -7.03 -10.49
N ILE A 9 1.01 -8.05 -10.76
CA ILE A 9 -0.36 -8.13 -10.21
C ILE A 9 -0.32 -8.26 -8.69
N ALA A 10 0.57 -9.07 -8.14
CA ALA A 10 0.65 -9.31 -6.70
C ALA A 10 0.91 -8.03 -5.88
N PRO A 11 1.98 -7.25 -6.11
CA PRO A 11 2.23 -6.02 -5.35
C PRO A 11 1.13 -4.98 -5.57
N VAL A 12 0.60 -4.85 -6.79
CA VAL A 12 -0.47 -3.87 -7.08
C VAL A 12 -1.77 -4.24 -6.35
N VAL A 13 -2.20 -5.50 -6.40
CA VAL A 13 -3.44 -5.93 -5.73
C VAL A 13 -3.33 -5.75 -4.22
N ILE A 14 -2.22 -6.17 -3.61
CA ILE A 14 -1.98 -5.97 -2.17
C ILE A 14 -2.02 -4.49 -1.82
N THR A 15 -1.40 -3.64 -2.65
CA THR A 15 -1.38 -2.20 -2.43
C THR A 15 -2.78 -1.59 -2.51
N VAL A 16 -3.57 -1.95 -3.52
CA VAL A 16 -4.94 -1.48 -3.69
C VAL A 16 -5.82 -1.92 -2.51
N VAL A 17 -5.74 -3.18 -2.10
CA VAL A 17 -6.50 -3.70 -0.95
C VAL A 17 -6.10 -2.98 0.34
N GLY A 18 -4.80 -2.77 0.57
CA GLY A 18 -4.32 -2.05 1.75
C GLY A 18 -4.74 -0.58 1.75
N VAL A 19 -4.69 0.12 0.62
CA VAL A 19 -5.18 1.51 0.50
C VAL A 19 -6.67 1.60 0.80
N VAL A 20 -7.49 0.69 0.25
CA VAL A 20 -8.93 0.64 0.54
C VAL A 20 -9.18 0.37 2.03
N TYR A 21 -8.43 -0.55 2.63
CA TYR A 21 -8.54 -0.86 4.05
C TYR A 21 -8.18 0.36 4.93
N PHE A 22 -7.04 1.01 4.69
CA PHE A 22 -6.62 2.18 5.46
C PHE A 22 -7.53 3.39 5.24
N PHE A 23 -8.06 3.55 4.04
CA PHE A 23 -9.05 4.58 3.75
C PHE A 23 -10.35 4.33 4.52
N PHE A 24 -10.86 3.10 4.50
CA PHE A 24 -12.05 2.74 5.28
C PHE A 24 -11.81 2.93 6.78
N TYR A 25 -10.66 2.49 7.29
CA TYR A 25 -10.23 2.71 8.67
C TYR A 25 -10.21 4.20 9.03
N PHE A 26 -9.66 5.05 8.16
CA PHE A 26 -9.65 6.51 8.34
C PHE A 26 -11.08 7.08 8.41
N VAL A 27 -11.99 6.63 7.54
CA VAL A 27 -13.40 7.04 7.54
C VAL A 27 -14.12 6.61 8.83
N CYS A 28 -13.87 5.38 9.32
CA CYS A 28 -14.40 4.92 10.61
C CYS A 28 -13.85 5.75 11.79
N LEU A 29 -12.58 6.13 11.74
CA LEU A 29 -11.93 6.94 12.77
C LEU A 29 -12.55 8.33 12.89
N ILE A 30 -12.75 9.02 11.75
CA ILE A 30 -13.34 10.36 11.73
C ILE A 30 -14.83 10.35 12.13
N THR A 31 -15.56 9.26 11.87
CA THR A 31 -16.99 9.15 12.20
C THR A 31 -17.24 8.74 13.66
N THR A 32 -16.32 7.98 14.28
CA THR A 32 -16.48 7.46 15.65
C THR A 32 -15.92 8.41 16.72
N THR A 33 -14.89 9.18 16.39
CA THR A 33 -14.21 10.05 17.38
C THR A 33 -14.86 11.42 17.38
N ASP A 34 -15.31 11.96 18.51
CA ASP A 34 -15.87 13.34 18.57
C ASP A 34 -14.80 14.44 18.71
N SER A 35 -13.67 14.13 19.34
CA SER A 35 -12.59 15.09 19.54
C SER A 35 -11.82 15.37 18.24
N MET A 36 -11.83 16.63 17.80
CA MET A 36 -11.13 17.08 16.60
C MET A 36 -9.61 16.84 16.67
N ILE A 37 -9.01 17.03 17.84
CA ILE A 37 -7.57 16.80 18.05
C ILE A 37 -7.24 15.31 17.88
N CYS A 38 -8.05 14.44 18.47
CA CYS A 38 -7.88 13.00 18.36
C CYS A 38 -8.07 12.50 16.91
N ARG A 39 -9.03 13.07 16.17
CA ARG A 39 -9.22 12.78 14.73
C ARG A 39 -7.97 13.08 13.91
N ILE A 40 -7.33 14.23 14.14
CA ILE A 40 -6.14 14.65 13.38
C ILE A 40 -4.94 13.75 13.73
N LEU A 41 -4.68 13.54 15.02
CA LEU A 41 -3.55 12.72 15.48
C LEU A 41 -3.65 11.27 14.98
N MET A 42 -4.84 10.66 15.12
CA MET A 42 -5.06 9.28 14.68
C MET A 42 -5.18 9.16 13.16
N GLY A 43 -5.61 10.22 12.46
CA GLY A 43 -5.79 10.24 11.02
C GLY A 43 -4.47 10.36 10.22
N ILE A 44 -3.46 11.02 10.79
CA ILE A 44 -2.12 11.13 10.17
C ILE A 44 -1.45 9.77 9.99
N ILE A 45 -1.66 8.84 10.92
CA ILE A 45 -1.04 7.51 10.93
C ILE A 45 -1.46 6.66 9.71
N PRO A 46 -2.75 6.40 9.43
CA PRO A 46 -3.15 5.63 8.26
C PRO A 46 -2.79 6.35 6.95
N LEU A 47 -2.79 7.70 6.94
CA LEU A 47 -2.35 8.48 5.78
C LEU A 47 -0.86 8.26 5.46
N SER A 48 0.03 8.33 6.47
CA SER A 48 1.45 8.08 6.25
C SER A 48 1.71 6.64 5.81
N LEU A 49 0.98 5.66 6.35
CA LEU A 49 1.05 4.27 5.93
C LEU A 49 0.63 4.06 4.46
N ILE A 50 -0.41 4.76 3.99
CA ILE A 50 -0.80 4.75 2.57
C ILE A 50 0.35 5.25 1.69
N VAL A 51 1.00 6.35 2.07
CA VAL A 51 2.14 6.90 1.30
C VAL A 51 3.30 5.89 1.25
N VAL A 52 3.65 5.28 2.38
CA VAL A 52 4.71 4.27 2.46
C VAL A 52 4.37 3.04 1.61
N MET A 53 3.13 2.55 1.66
CA MET A 53 2.67 1.43 0.84
C MET A 53 2.82 1.71 -0.66
N LEU A 54 2.41 2.90 -1.10
CA LEU A 54 2.57 3.29 -2.50
C LEU A 54 4.05 3.38 -2.91
N ALA A 55 4.92 3.90 -2.03
CA ALA A 55 6.36 3.97 -2.29
C ALA A 55 6.98 2.58 -2.46
N VAL A 56 6.67 1.64 -1.56
CA VAL A 56 7.15 0.25 -1.64
C VAL A 56 6.61 -0.44 -2.90
N CYS A 57 5.35 -0.21 -3.27
CA CYS A 57 4.78 -0.75 -4.49
C CYS A 57 5.51 -0.25 -5.74
N MET A 58 5.82 1.05 -5.81
CA MET A 58 6.59 1.63 -6.91
C MET A 58 8.01 1.06 -6.97
N GLN A 59 8.68 0.87 -5.83
CA GLN A 59 9.99 0.21 -5.77
C GLN A 59 9.92 -1.21 -6.34
N ARG A 60 8.95 -2.03 -5.89
CA ARG A 60 8.78 -3.39 -6.41
C ARG A 60 8.47 -3.43 -7.91
N ILE A 61 7.67 -2.49 -8.41
CA ILE A 61 7.40 -2.40 -9.85
C ILE A 61 8.67 -2.05 -10.63
N ARG A 62 9.52 -1.16 -10.09
CA ARG A 62 10.82 -0.81 -10.69
C ARG A 62 11.76 -2.00 -10.70
N GLU A 63 11.95 -2.69 -9.58
CA GLU A 63 12.78 -3.90 -9.48
C GLU A 63 12.37 -4.97 -10.51
N ILE A 64 11.06 -5.27 -10.60
CA ILE A 64 10.52 -6.25 -11.57
C ILE A 64 10.74 -5.81 -13.04
N ASN A 65 10.74 -4.51 -13.31
CA ASN A 65 10.94 -3.96 -14.66
C ASN A 65 12.42 -3.82 -15.04
N GLU A 66 13.29 -3.51 -14.08
CA GLU A 66 14.73 -3.43 -14.26
C GLU A 66 15.38 -4.81 -14.39
N GLY A 67 14.65 -5.86 -14.02
CA GLY A 67 15.13 -7.23 -14.14
C GLY A 67 16.18 -7.59 -13.08
N GLU A 68 16.32 -6.76 -12.04
CA GLU A 68 16.95 -7.21 -10.80
C GLU A 68 16.20 -8.46 -10.34
N GLU A 69 16.96 -9.54 -10.13
CA GLU A 69 16.43 -10.86 -9.89
C GLU A 69 15.40 -10.79 -8.75
N ASP A 70 14.13 -10.99 -9.10
CA ASP A 70 13.07 -11.39 -8.19
C ASP A 70 13.44 -12.79 -7.66
N ASP A 71 14.45 -12.82 -6.80
CA ASP A 71 15.17 -13.98 -6.27
C ASP A 71 14.31 -14.79 -5.30
N LEU A 72 13.06 -14.38 -5.09
CA LEU A 72 12.04 -15.19 -4.41
C LEU A 72 11.77 -16.52 -5.13
N GLY A 73 12.21 -16.68 -6.39
CA GLY A 73 12.13 -17.94 -7.15
C GLY A 73 13.38 -18.83 -7.10
N LYS A 74 14.46 -18.45 -6.39
CA LYS A 74 15.71 -19.23 -6.31
C LYS A 74 15.82 -20.14 -5.08
N TYR A 75 14.76 -20.31 -4.30
CA TYR A 75 14.68 -21.29 -3.20
C TYR A 75 13.50 -22.22 -3.39
#